data_AF-A0A0G1AB60-F1
#
_entry.id   AF-A0A0G1AB60-F1
#
_cell.length_a   1.000
_cell.length_b   1.000
_cell.length_c   1.000
_cell.angle_alpha   90.00
_cell.angle_beta   90.00
_cell.angle_gamma   90.00
#
_symmetry.space_group_name_H-M   'P 1'
#
loop_
_entity.id
_entity.type
_entity.pdbx_description
1 polymer ?
#
loop_
_entity_poly.entity_id
_entity_poly.type
_entity_poly.pdbx_seq_one_letter_code
_entity_poly.pdbx_strand_id
1 'polypeptide(L)'
;MSLGLMTALAIAGLSTVYFIYQLRGVIFGPYLAVSSPFDGEVLEQSYTTIKGKAGQANFLSLNGRKVFVDRNNEFSHSLLLASGYNIIELTTKDNFGREIKIKKEVMLK
;
A
#
# COMPACT_ATOMS: atom_id res chain seq x y z
N MET A 1 -36.80 -30.20 14.68
CA MET A 1 -36.65 -29.03 13.80
C MET A 1 -37.07 -29.42 12.39
N SER A 2 -37.84 -28.59 11.69
CA SER A 2 -38.23 -28.89 10.31
C SER A 2 -37.02 -28.73 9.37
N LEU A 3 -37.01 -29.47 8.27
CA LEU A 3 -35.99 -29.37 7.21
C LEU A 3 -35.88 -27.92 6.65
N GLY A 4 -37.00 -27.19 6.62
CA GLY A 4 -37.04 -25.78 6.25
C GLY A 4 -36.27 -24.86 7.21
N LEU A 5 -36.29 -25.13 8.51
CA LEU A 5 -35.53 -24.34 9.48
C LEU A 5 -34.02 -24.59 9.36
N MET A 6 -33.61 -25.84 9.12
CA MET A 6 -32.20 -26.18 8.95
C MET A 6 -31.60 -25.54 7.69
N THR A 7 -32.35 -25.54 6.59
CA THR A 7 -31.92 -24.91 5.33
C THR A 7 -31.82 -23.38 5.45
N ALA A 8 -32.78 -22.74 6.11
CA ALA A 8 -32.73 -21.30 6.38
C ALA A 8 -31.50 -20.91 7.22
N LEU A 9 -31.19 -21.67 8.28
CA LEU A 9 -30.00 -21.44 9.11
C LEU A 9 -28.70 -21.64 8.32
N ALA A 10 -28.63 -22.64 7.45
CA ALA A 10 -27.46 -22.89 6.61
C ALA A 10 -27.20 -21.72 5.63
N ILE A 11 -28.25 -21.22 4.97
CA ILE A 11 -28.16 -20.06 4.06
C ILE A 11 -27.75 -18.80 4.82
N ALA A 12 -28.36 -18.55 5.98
CA ALA A 12 -28.00 -17.40 6.82
C ALA A 12 -26.54 -17.48 7.29
N GLY A 13 -26.07 -18.66 7.68
CA GLY A 13 -24.68 -18.90 8.06
C GLY A 13 -23.70 -18.63 6.92
N LEU A 14 -23.94 -19.20 5.73
CA LEU A 14 -23.11 -18.98 4.54
C LEU A 14 -23.08 -17.51 4.13
N SER A 15 -24.25 -16.85 4.14
CA SER A 15 -24.37 -15.43 3.80
C SER A 15 -23.61 -14.55 4.78
N THR A 16 -23.67 -14.87 6.08
CA THR A 16 -22.93 -14.14 7.13
C THR A 16 -21.42 -14.30 6.95
N VAL A 17 -20.94 -15.52 6.69
CA VAL A 17 -19.51 -15.78 6.42
C VAL A 17 -19.04 -15.02 5.18
N TYR A 18 -19.82 -15.05 4.10
CA TYR A 18 -19.52 -14.33 2.87
C TYR A 18 -19.48 -12.82 3.08
N PHE A 19 -20.45 -12.28 3.84
CA PHE A 19 -20.49 -10.86 4.18
C PHE A 19 -19.26 -10.44 4.98
N ILE A 20 -18.86 -11.21 6.00
CA ILE A 20 -17.63 -10.97 6.77
C ILE A 20 -16.39 -11.03 5.87
N TYR A 21 -16.33 -11.96 4.91
CA TYR A 21 -15.24 -12.03 3.94
C TYR A 21 -15.18 -10.78 3.08
N GLN A 22 -16.32 -10.30 2.59
CA GLN A 22 -16.42 -9.09 1.76
C GLN A 22 -16.02 -7.82 2.53
N LEU A 23 -16.36 -7.75 3.82
CA LEU A 23 -16.02 -6.62 4.67
C LEU A 23 -14.52 -6.48 4.95
N ARG A 24 -13.69 -7.50 4.69
CA ARG A 24 -12.24 -7.40 4.93
C ARG A 24 -11.61 -6.20 4.22
N GLY A 25 -11.95 -5.97 2.95
CA GLY A 25 -11.43 -4.81 2.19
C GLY A 25 -11.92 -3.45 2.73
N VAL A 26 -13.05 -3.43 3.45
CA VAL A 26 -13.58 -2.24 4.11
C VAL A 26 -12.87 -1.99 5.44
N ILE A 27 -12.65 -3.05 6.22
CA ILE A 27 -12.10 -2.95 7.58
C ILE A 27 -10.59 -2.68 7.54
N PHE A 28 -9.84 -3.34 6.66
CA PHE A 28 -8.40 -3.15 6.58
C PHE A 28 -8.05 -1.97 5.65
N GLY A 29 -7.23 -1.05 6.17
CA GLY A 29 -6.76 0.15 5.47
C GLY A 29 -5.65 -0.12 4.47
N PRO A 30 -5.30 0.89 3.65
CA PRO A 30 -4.10 0.79 2.83
C PRO A 30 -2.89 0.60 3.76
N TYR A 31 -1.86 -0.05 3.26
CA TYR A 31 -0.57 -0.12 3.94
C TYR A 31 0.54 0.29 2.99
N LEU A 32 1.63 0.79 3.57
CA LEU A 32 2.81 1.23 2.85
C LEU A 32 4.04 0.96 3.72
N ALA A 33 5.02 0.25 3.15
CA ALA A 33 6.31 -0.03 3.78
C ALA A 33 7.41 0.22 2.75
N VAL A 34 8.41 1.02 3.10
CA VAL A 34 9.57 1.32 2.25
C VAL A 34 10.77 0.56 2.79
N SER A 35 11.40 -0.26 1.96
CA SER A 35 12.58 -1.05 2.32
C SER A 35 13.90 -0.41 1.88
N SER A 36 13.88 0.45 0.86
CA SER A 36 15.04 1.21 0.40
C SER A 36 14.57 2.44 -0.38
N PRO A 37 15.29 3.58 -0.33
CA PRO A 37 16.39 3.85 0.58
C PRO A 37 15.94 3.93 2.05
N PHE A 38 16.87 3.77 2.98
CA PHE A 38 16.63 4.04 4.40
C PHE A 38 16.50 5.54 4.64
N ASP A 39 15.84 5.88 5.75
CA ASP A 39 15.73 7.29 6.12
C ASP A 39 17.08 7.81 6.61
N GLY A 40 17.51 8.96 6.10
CA GLY A 40 18.83 9.55 6.31
C GLY A 40 19.96 8.90 5.50
N GLU A 41 19.68 8.02 4.53
CA GLU A 41 20.72 7.34 3.76
C GLU A 41 21.56 8.32 2.92
N VAL A 42 22.88 8.19 3.00
CA VAL A 42 23.85 8.95 2.19
C VAL A 42 24.20 8.13 0.95
N LEU A 43 23.99 8.72 -0.22
CA LEU A 43 24.15 8.10 -1.51
C LEU A 43 25.27 8.80 -2.29
N GLU A 44 26.09 8.02 -2.99
CA GLU A 44 27.20 8.51 -3.81
C GLU A 44 26.80 8.67 -5.29
N GLN A 45 25.63 8.16 -5.67
CA GLN A 45 25.13 8.15 -7.04
C GLN A 45 23.88 9.00 -7.14
N SER A 46 23.77 9.78 -8.22
CA SER A 46 22.63 10.66 -8.49
C SER A 46 21.33 9.92 -8.84
N TYR A 47 21.33 8.59 -8.77
CA TYR A 47 20.14 7.78 -8.94
C TYR A 47 20.03 6.76 -7.81
N THR A 48 18.81 6.55 -7.35
CA THR A 48 18.49 5.54 -6.34
C THR A 48 17.22 4.79 -6.74
N THR A 49 17.03 3.58 -6.23
CA THR A 49 15.81 2.81 -6.47
C THR A 49 14.99 2.76 -5.20
N ILE A 50 13.82 3.36 -5.23
CA ILE A 50 12.88 3.22 -4.12
C ILE A 50 12.14 1.88 -4.25
N LYS A 51 12.19 1.09 -3.18
CA LYS A 51 11.61 -0.25 -3.11
C LYS A 51 10.78 -0.40 -1.85
N GLY A 52 9.76 -1.24 -1.94
CA GLY A 52 8.91 -1.53 -0.81
C GLY A 52 7.64 -2.28 -1.18
N LYS A 53 6.69 -2.29 -0.24
CA LYS A 53 5.39 -2.91 -0.39
C LYS A 53 4.28 -1.90 -0.15
N ALA A 54 3.26 -1.93 -1.00
CA ALA A 54 2.05 -1.17 -0.81
C ALA A 54 0.85 -1.99 -1.32
N GLY A 55 -0.23 -2.00 -0.56
CA GLY A 55 -1.40 -2.78 -0.92
C GLY A 55 -2.65 -2.26 -0.21
N GLN A 56 -3.78 -2.91 -0.50
CA GLN A 56 -5.11 -2.49 -0.01
C GLN A 56 -5.40 -1.02 -0.37
N ALA A 57 -4.84 -0.58 -1.51
CA ALA A 57 -4.86 0.78 -2.00
C ALA A 57 -5.20 0.77 -3.50
N ASN A 58 -5.88 1.80 -3.98
CA ASN A 58 -6.20 2.01 -5.40
C ASN A 58 -5.26 3.02 -6.07
N PHE A 59 -4.44 3.70 -5.26
CA PHE A 59 -3.57 4.76 -5.68
C PHE A 59 -2.27 4.71 -4.87
N LEU A 60 -1.14 4.75 -5.57
CA LEU A 60 0.18 4.97 -5.01
C LEU A 60 0.83 6.08 -5.85
N SER A 61 1.42 7.08 -5.18
CA SER A 61 2.22 8.10 -5.82
C SER A 61 3.58 8.22 -5.17
N LEU A 62 4.56 8.53 -6.00
CA LEU A 62 5.95 8.82 -5.65
C LEU A 62 6.26 10.25 -6.11
N ASN A 63 6.57 11.14 -5.17
CA ASN A 63 6.76 12.58 -5.41
C ASN A 63 5.61 13.19 -6.23
N GLY A 64 4.36 12.84 -5.88
CA GLY A 64 3.15 13.27 -6.58
C GLY A 64 2.87 12.56 -7.92
N ARG A 65 3.82 11.79 -8.47
CA ARG A 65 3.61 11.01 -9.70
C ARG A 65 3.01 9.65 -9.38
N LYS A 66 1.89 9.30 -10.01
CA LYS A 66 1.29 7.97 -9.88
C LYS A 66 2.28 6.88 -10.31
N VAL A 67 2.40 5.84 -9.49
CA VAL A 67 3.21 4.65 -9.77
C VAL A 67 2.38 3.40 -9.50
N PHE A 68 2.82 2.26 -10.05
CA PHE A 68 2.13 0.99 -9.92
C PHE A 68 2.90 0.04 -9.00
N VAL A 69 2.13 -0.79 -8.31
CA VAL A 69 2.59 -1.99 -7.60
C VAL A 69 2.37 -3.20 -8.49
N ASP A 70 3.19 -4.22 -8.31
CA ASP A 70 3.05 -5.49 -9.01
C ASP A 70 2.01 -6.43 -8.35
N ARG A 71 1.92 -7.67 -8.84
CA ARG A 71 1.00 -8.69 -8.32
C ARG A 71 1.33 -9.15 -6.89
N ASN A 72 2.55 -8.92 -6.44
CA ASN A 72 3.03 -9.26 -5.10
C ASN A 72 2.90 -8.08 -4.11
N ASN A 73 2.22 -7.00 -4.51
CA ASN A 73 2.12 -5.74 -3.79
C ASN A 73 3.49 -5.06 -3.59
N GLU A 74 4.45 -5.33 -4.47
CA GLU A 74 5.79 -4.74 -4.46
C GLU A 74 5.88 -3.58 -5.44
N PHE A 75 6.63 -2.55 -5.08
CA PHE A 75 7.00 -1.47 -5.99
C PHE A 75 8.52 -1.33 -6.03
N SER A 76 9.04 -0.97 -7.21
CA SER A 76 10.44 -0.68 -7.44
C SER A 76 10.54 0.37 -8.53
N HIS A 77 10.93 1.59 -8.17
CA HIS A 77 11.01 2.72 -9.11
C HIS A 77 12.34 3.46 -8.97
N SER A 78 12.96 3.79 -10.09
CA SER A 78 14.18 4.61 -10.08
C SER A 78 13.84 6.09 -9.92
N LEU A 79 14.65 6.77 -9.12
CA LEU A 79 14.57 8.19 -8.81
C LEU A 79 15.91 8.84 -9.12
N LEU A 80 15.87 10.06 -9.64
CA LEU A 80 17.03 10.92 -9.80
C LEU A 80 17.08 11.87 -8.60
N LEU A 81 18.24 11.99 -8.00
CA LEU A 81 18.52 12.84 -6.85
C LEU A 81 19.24 14.11 -7.31
N ALA A 82 18.84 15.24 -6.73
CA ALA A 82 19.62 16.47 -6.81
C ALA A 82 20.82 16.40 -5.84
N SER A 83 21.86 17.19 -6.08
CA SER A 83 22.98 17.30 -5.12
C SER A 83 22.48 17.83 -3.77
N GLY A 84 22.96 17.25 -2.67
CA GLY A 84 22.54 17.59 -1.32
C GLY A 84 21.30 16.82 -0.85
N TYR A 85 20.46 17.49 -0.05
CA TYR A 85 19.29 16.88 0.58
C TYR A 85 18.14 16.68 -0.40
N ASN A 86 17.58 15.47 -0.40
CA ASN A 86 16.42 15.10 -1.18
C ASN A 86 15.34 14.53 -0.26
N ILE A 87 14.09 14.92 -0.51
CA ILE A 87 12.92 14.37 0.17
C ILE A 87 12.14 13.53 -0.84
N ILE A 88 11.99 12.25 -0.53
CA ILE A 88 11.19 11.31 -1.30
C ILE A 88 9.88 11.09 -0.57
N GLU A 89 8.76 11.46 -1.18
CA GLU A 89 7.42 11.30 -0.61
C GLU A 89 6.68 10.17 -1.31
N LEU A 90 6.12 9.24 -0.53
CA LEU A 90 5.16 8.25 -0.99
C LEU A 90 3.82 8.51 -0.34
N THR A 91 2.78 8.50 -1.16
CA THR A 91 1.39 8.59 -0.71
C THR A 91 0.62 7.41 -1.27
N THR A 92 -0.05 6.66 -0.40
CA THR A 92 -0.98 5.61 -0.79
C THR A 92 -2.38 5.96 -0.30
N LYS A 93 -3.39 5.68 -1.13
CA LYS A 93 -4.80 5.96 -0.83
C LYS A 93 -5.68 4.80 -1.27
N ASP A 94 -6.76 4.56 -0.55
CA ASP A 94 -7.73 3.53 -0.86
C ASP A 94 -9.07 4.07 -1.39
N ASN A 95 -10.00 3.15 -1.69
CA ASN A 95 -11.35 3.48 -2.18
C ASN A 95 -12.24 4.19 -1.15
N PHE A 96 -11.87 4.15 0.13
CA PHE A 96 -12.63 4.74 1.24
C PHE A 96 -12.05 6.10 1.67
N GLY A 97 -11.01 6.58 0.97
CA GLY A 97 -10.36 7.85 1.25
C GLY A 97 -9.32 7.80 2.36
N ARG A 98 -9.01 6.61 2.92
CA ARG A 98 -7.91 6.45 3.89
C ARG A 98 -6.59 6.64 3.16
N GLU A 99 -5.68 7.39 3.78
CA GLU A 99 -4.43 7.80 3.17
C GLU A 99 -3.25 7.58 4.13
N ILE A 100 -2.14 7.08 3.62
CA ILE A 100 -0.87 6.98 4.34
C ILE A 100 0.19 7.73 3.54
N LYS A 101 0.92 8.61 4.21
CA LYS A 101 2.09 9.29 3.66
C LYS A 101 3.35 8.89 4.40
N ILE A 102 4.41 8.59 3.65
CA ILE A 102 5.75 8.37 4.17
C ILE A 102 6.71 9.31 3.46
N LYS A 103 7.60 9.92 4.23
CA LYS A 103 8.72 10.70 3.72
C LYS A 103 10.02 9.96 4.04
N LYS A 104 10.94 9.99 3.09
CA LYS A 104 12.31 9.49 3.23
C LYS A 104 13.25 10.62 2.88
N GLU A 105 14.09 10.99 3.82
CA GLU A 105 15.15 11.96 3.62
C GLU A 105 16.41 11.22 3.20
N VAL A 106 17.06 11.66 2.13
CA VAL A 106 18.34 11.10 1.68
C VAL A 106 19.27 12.21 1.26
N MET A 107 20.58 11.98 1.33
CA MET A 107 21.59 12.95 0.94
C MET A 107 22.42 12.40 -0.21
N LEU A 108 22.48 13.14 -1.32
CA LEU A 108 23.47 12.92 -2.37
C LEU A 108 24.72 13.73 -2.03
N LYS A 109 25.85 13.03 -1.87
CA LYS A 109 27.15 13.63 -1.63
C LYS A 109 27.72 14.32 -2.87
#